data_AF-A0A2V7PJM2-F1
#
_entry.id   AF-A0A2V7PJM2-F1
#
_cell.length_a   1.000
_cell.length_b   1.000
_cell.length_c   1.000
_cell.angle_alpha   90.00
_cell.angle_beta   90.00
_cell.angle_gamma   90.00
#
_symmetry.space_group_name_H-M   'P 1'
#
loop_
_entity.id
_entity.type
_entity.pdbx_description
1 polymer ?
#
loop_
_entity_poly.entity_id
_entity_poly.type
_entity_poly.pdbx_seq_one_letter_code
_entity_poly.pdbx_strand_id
1 'polypeptide(L)'
;MGDSTMKRIALFALACTWLAACERPDPLGVAPAFQTSAAPARGGPIILMGIDAEDGTPSHGSPSIYAGVIRAGILANVTNGGNGILGIGCGKLPTDDVTRFWTAVAADVMQPLVCVNGATAISAAPFGAFAMIAVVSDQPNTPSGGLTQAELNALNARDADVANFVNTGGGLFGLSNCLLTNPYGYLGGVGGFRCGALGVNQQQDIEPTPAGQALGITSTNLDVCCWHDTYDAFPAFLEVLAFYPLRPGKPAAAIGGAKVIVTQGITLDPATAQNPAGSAHRVTATVKGSDGNPVVDREVRFKVISGPNAGQASPGNGVCSILVNCHTDNNGQVSWTYTSNGRTGTDNIEACFTDERGVEHCAQATKEWVAGAPAKLILTPPLATNTVGANHCVTATVTDLFGNPVSGVTVRFSVGPSVPTTFPSPSSGSGTTDANGQATFCYTASLPGVDRIHAFADVNNSGREDPGEPVGDAEKTWIPPASTALCEVTITDGGWIIANNKDRANFGGNAKVLPDETVQGQQEYQDQGPAQPMNVHSTEITATTCSDDLTMASIFGKATIDGAGSHVFRIDVRDGGSGGSNDNYGITLDTGYMSGQHALGGGNVTIHKP
;
A
#
# COMPACT_ATOMS: atom_id res chain seq x y z
N MET A 1 -7.92 -25.12 70.81
CA MET A 1 -8.17 -26.21 69.83
C MET A 1 -8.51 -25.54 68.52
N GLY A 2 -7.70 -25.78 67.47
CA GLY A 2 -7.87 -25.48 66.02
C GLY A 2 -8.54 -24.18 65.57
N ASP A 3 -8.16 -23.48 64.50
CA ASP A 3 -7.19 -23.68 63.43
C ASP A 3 -7.13 -22.32 62.69
N SER A 4 -6.04 -22.11 61.97
CA SER A 4 -5.71 -21.06 61.02
C SER A 4 -6.88 -20.59 60.12
N THR A 5 -7.06 -19.28 59.89
CA THR A 5 -6.57 -18.66 58.65
C THR A 5 -6.26 -17.16 58.83
N MET A 6 -4.99 -16.81 58.55
CA MET A 6 -4.47 -15.49 58.16
C MET A 6 -5.14 -15.01 56.85
N LYS A 7 -5.24 -13.74 56.45
CA LYS A 7 -4.40 -12.56 56.68
C LYS A 7 -5.17 -11.31 56.20
N ARG A 8 -5.16 -10.24 57.01
CA ARG A 8 -5.32 -8.85 56.58
C ARG A 8 -3.96 -8.37 56.04
N ILE A 9 -3.92 -7.38 55.15
CA ILE A 9 -2.97 -6.25 55.19
C ILE A 9 -3.56 -5.11 54.34
N ALA A 10 -3.51 -3.93 54.93
CA ALA A 10 -3.96 -2.66 54.38
C ALA A 10 -2.77 -1.72 54.18
N LEU A 11 -3.04 -0.66 53.42
CA LEU A 11 -2.65 0.73 53.70
C LEU A 11 -1.38 1.34 53.03
N PHE A 12 -1.67 2.53 52.49
CA PHE A 12 -0.88 3.76 52.31
C PHE A 12 0.14 3.87 51.16
N ALA A 13 -0.28 4.67 50.16
CA ALA A 13 0.59 5.38 49.24
C ALA A 13 1.03 6.72 49.85
N LEU A 14 2.32 7.05 49.71
CA LEU A 14 2.96 8.31 50.07
C LEU A 14 3.27 9.12 48.79
N ALA A 15 3.21 10.44 48.93
CA ALA A 15 3.16 11.46 47.89
C ALA A 15 4.44 11.71 47.08
N CYS A 16 4.31 12.33 45.89
CA CYS A 16 5.24 13.36 45.42
C CYS A 16 4.56 14.31 44.41
N THR A 17 4.98 15.58 44.44
CA THR A 17 4.35 16.79 43.88
C THR A 17 5.31 17.53 42.94
N TRP A 18 4.81 18.19 41.87
CA TRP A 18 5.07 19.57 41.39
C TRP A 18 5.05 19.77 39.84
N LEU A 19 4.09 20.64 39.41
CA LEU A 19 4.04 21.65 38.30
C LEU A 19 4.42 21.28 36.84
N ALA A 20 3.80 21.78 35.76
CA ALA A 20 2.67 22.69 35.49
C ALA A 20 2.27 22.63 33.99
N ALA A 21 1.06 23.13 33.67
CA ALA A 21 0.55 23.64 32.39
C ALA A 21 0.13 22.64 31.28
N CYS A 22 -1.18 22.45 31.09
CA CYS A 22 -1.88 22.78 29.85
C CYS A 22 -3.41 22.83 30.04
N GLU A 23 -4.08 23.51 29.12
CA GLU A 23 -5.37 24.18 29.23
C GLU A 23 -6.63 23.29 29.16
N ARG A 24 -7.74 23.91 29.59
CA ARG A 24 -9.17 23.56 29.70
C ARG A 24 -9.74 22.41 28.83
N PRO A 25 -10.70 21.61 29.36
CA PRO A 25 -11.65 20.85 28.55
C PRO A 25 -12.80 21.76 28.08
N ASP A 26 -13.05 21.77 26.77
CA ASP A 26 -14.23 22.43 26.16
C ASP A 26 -15.55 21.73 26.53
N PRO A 27 -16.68 22.45 26.49
CA PRO A 27 -17.90 22.11 27.20
C PRO A 27 -18.70 20.99 26.52
N LEU A 28 -19.43 20.26 27.37
CA LEU A 28 -20.49 19.30 27.07
C LEU A 28 -21.14 19.52 25.69
N GLY A 29 -20.71 18.70 24.74
CA GLY A 29 -21.36 18.55 23.45
C GLY A 29 -22.80 18.08 23.65
N VAL A 30 -23.72 18.83 23.05
CA VAL A 30 -25.12 18.48 22.85
C VAL A 30 -25.19 17.04 22.36
N ALA A 31 -26.01 16.22 23.02
CA ALA A 31 -26.25 14.83 22.63
C ALA A 31 -26.57 14.76 21.11
N PRO A 32 -25.99 13.82 20.37
CA PRO A 32 -26.34 13.65 18.96
C PRO A 32 -27.83 13.32 18.91
N ALA A 33 -28.56 14.07 18.08
CA ALA A 33 -29.92 13.74 17.73
C ALA A 33 -29.98 12.25 17.36
N PHE A 34 -30.95 11.53 17.93
CA PHE A 34 -31.28 10.18 17.48
C PHE A 34 -31.35 10.20 15.96
N GLN A 35 -30.35 9.58 15.30
CA GLN A 35 -30.42 9.33 13.88
C GLN A 35 -31.69 8.51 13.67
N THR A 36 -32.63 9.09 12.95
CA THR A 36 -33.79 8.39 12.40
C THR A 36 -33.28 7.12 11.73
N SER A 37 -33.88 6.00 12.08
CA SER A 37 -33.69 4.69 11.45
C SER A 37 -33.39 4.83 9.96
N ALA A 38 -32.27 4.23 9.51
CA ALA A 38 -31.97 4.08 8.10
C ALA A 38 -33.23 3.60 7.36
N ALA A 39 -33.53 4.22 6.20
CA ALA A 39 -34.58 3.72 5.33
C ALA A 39 -34.34 2.22 5.07
N PRO A 40 -35.35 1.35 5.22
CA PRO A 40 -35.16 -0.08 5.00
C PRO A 40 -34.60 -0.30 3.59
N ALA A 41 -33.57 -1.15 3.48
CA ALA A 41 -32.92 -1.46 2.20
C ALA A 41 -33.98 -1.75 1.14
N ARG A 42 -33.92 -1.09 -0.02
CA ARG A 42 -34.93 -1.23 -1.07
C ARG A 42 -34.57 -2.42 -1.95
N GLY A 43 -35.48 -3.39 -1.99
CA GLY A 43 -35.44 -4.58 -2.82
C GLY A 43 -36.87 -5.06 -2.95
N GLY A 44 -37.31 -5.33 -4.17
CA GLY A 44 -38.71 -5.57 -4.51
C GLY A 44 -39.11 -7.04 -4.38
N PRO A 45 -40.41 -7.33 -4.18
CA PRO A 45 -40.89 -8.70 -4.14
C PRO A 45 -41.01 -9.31 -5.54
N ILE A 46 -40.70 -10.60 -5.69
CA ILE A 46 -40.92 -11.37 -6.92
C ILE A 46 -41.75 -12.61 -6.57
N ILE A 47 -42.80 -12.89 -7.35
CA ILE A 47 -43.54 -14.15 -7.33
C ILE A 47 -43.76 -14.63 -8.75
N LEU A 48 -43.39 -15.87 -9.02
CA LEU A 48 -43.63 -16.53 -10.31
C LEU A 48 -44.42 -17.81 -10.05
N MET A 49 -45.48 -18.01 -10.83
CA MET A 49 -46.33 -19.19 -10.74
C MET A 49 -46.49 -19.82 -12.12
N GLY A 50 -46.27 -21.13 -12.22
CA GLY A 50 -46.33 -21.85 -13.48
C GLY A 50 -47.74 -22.14 -14.00
N ILE A 51 -48.77 -21.43 -13.53
CA ILE A 51 -50.18 -21.62 -13.89
C ILE A 51 -50.60 -20.61 -14.95
N ASP A 52 -51.46 -21.03 -15.87
CA ASP A 52 -52.09 -20.21 -16.90
C ASP A 52 -53.47 -19.70 -16.43
N ALA A 53 -53.47 -19.04 -15.27
CA ALA A 53 -54.66 -18.65 -14.50
C ALA A 53 -55.78 -17.93 -15.30
N GLU A 54 -55.40 -17.37 -16.43
CA GLU A 54 -56.12 -16.40 -17.24
C GLU A 54 -56.70 -16.99 -18.54
N ASP A 55 -56.69 -18.32 -18.74
CA ASP A 55 -57.28 -18.99 -19.92
C ASP A 55 -58.84 -19.02 -19.94
N GLY A 56 -59.50 -18.22 -19.11
CA GLY A 56 -60.97 -18.06 -19.14
C GLY A 56 -61.80 -19.24 -18.63
N THR A 57 -61.17 -20.36 -18.25
CA THR A 57 -61.87 -21.52 -17.68
C THR A 57 -62.09 -21.38 -16.16
N PRO A 58 -63.26 -21.79 -15.62
CA PRO A 58 -63.49 -21.81 -14.17
C PRO A 58 -62.57 -22.77 -13.41
N SER A 59 -61.92 -23.70 -14.11
CA SER A 59 -61.04 -24.68 -13.50
C SER A 59 -59.73 -24.11 -13.00
N HIS A 60 -59.31 -22.88 -13.40
CA HIS A 60 -58.04 -22.23 -13.03
C HIS A 60 -58.04 -21.49 -11.67
N GLY A 61 -59.12 -21.63 -10.90
CA GLY A 61 -59.34 -20.85 -9.69
C GLY A 61 -59.87 -19.44 -9.97
N SER A 62 -60.51 -18.83 -8.98
CA SER A 62 -61.04 -17.47 -9.11
C SER A 62 -59.91 -16.42 -9.15
N PRO A 63 -60.06 -15.31 -9.92
CA PRO A 63 -59.14 -14.16 -9.86
C PRO A 63 -58.86 -13.65 -8.44
N SER A 64 -59.81 -13.82 -7.51
CA SER A 64 -59.67 -13.41 -6.10
C SER A 64 -58.54 -14.14 -5.36
N ILE A 65 -58.20 -15.36 -5.75
CA ILE A 65 -57.10 -16.13 -5.15
C ILE A 65 -55.76 -15.44 -5.48
N TYR A 66 -55.56 -15.11 -6.76
CA TYR A 66 -54.36 -14.44 -7.25
C TYR A 66 -54.25 -13.00 -6.72
N ALA A 67 -55.38 -12.30 -6.60
CA ALA A 67 -55.45 -11.02 -5.90
C ALA A 67 -55.00 -11.14 -4.44
N GLY A 68 -55.33 -12.24 -3.75
CA GLY A 68 -54.83 -12.55 -2.41
C GLY A 68 -53.30 -12.69 -2.37
N VAL A 69 -52.73 -13.49 -3.29
CA VAL A 69 -51.27 -13.68 -3.42
C VAL A 69 -50.57 -12.36 -3.74
N ILE A 70 -51.09 -11.58 -4.68
CA ILE A 70 -50.54 -10.27 -5.03
C ILE A 70 -50.62 -9.30 -3.86
N ARG A 71 -51.74 -9.27 -3.13
CA ARG A 71 -51.90 -8.39 -1.96
C ARG A 71 -50.91 -8.73 -0.85
N ALA A 72 -50.80 -10.01 -0.50
CA ALA A 72 -49.97 -10.46 0.61
C ALA A 72 -48.47 -10.53 0.26
N GLY A 73 -48.15 -10.93 -0.97
CA GLY A 73 -46.79 -11.23 -1.40
C GLY A 73 -46.12 -10.11 -2.18
N ILE A 74 -46.86 -9.37 -2.99
CA ILE A 74 -46.31 -8.27 -3.79
C ILE A 74 -46.62 -6.92 -3.13
N LEU A 75 -47.87 -6.47 -3.12
CA LEU A 75 -48.22 -5.10 -2.74
C LEU A 75 -47.91 -4.76 -1.27
N ALA A 76 -47.90 -5.76 -0.37
CA ALA A 76 -47.47 -5.56 1.02
C ALA A 76 -45.96 -5.25 1.16
N ASN A 77 -45.15 -5.59 0.15
CA ASN A 77 -43.70 -5.54 0.19
C ASN A 77 -43.07 -4.55 -0.82
N VAL A 78 -43.87 -3.89 -1.67
CA VAL A 78 -43.34 -2.88 -2.59
C VAL A 78 -42.93 -1.60 -1.86
N THR A 79 -41.80 -1.01 -2.26
CA THR A 79 -41.24 0.20 -1.63
C THR A 79 -40.79 1.27 -2.64
N ASN A 80 -41.10 1.09 -3.93
CA ASN A 80 -40.67 2.00 -5.00
C ASN A 80 -41.51 3.29 -5.10
N GLY A 81 -42.64 3.38 -4.41
CA GLY A 81 -43.53 4.54 -4.45
C GLY A 81 -44.34 4.69 -5.75
N GLY A 82 -44.28 3.71 -6.66
CA GLY A 82 -45.12 3.65 -7.84
C GLY A 82 -46.58 3.33 -7.50
N ASN A 83 -47.50 3.48 -8.47
CA ASN A 83 -48.93 3.24 -8.27
C ASN A 83 -49.49 2.31 -9.35
N GLY A 84 -50.35 1.37 -8.98
CA GLY A 84 -51.02 0.49 -9.93
C GLY A 84 -50.19 -0.69 -10.44
N ILE A 85 -50.84 -1.43 -11.35
CA ILE A 85 -50.31 -2.63 -12.01
C ILE A 85 -50.06 -2.30 -13.48
N LEU A 86 -48.83 -2.54 -13.94
CA LEU A 86 -48.52 -2.61 -15.37
C LEU A 86 -48.64 -4.06 -15.84
N GLY A 87 -49.70 -4.38 -16.58
CA GLY A 87 -49.90 -5.71 -17.16
C GLY A 87 -49.22 -5.82 -18.53
N ILE A 88 -48.15 -6.62 -18.62
CA ILE A 88 -47.42 -6.88 -19.86
C ILE A 88 -48.05 -8.05 -20.59
N GLY A 89 -48.60 -7.79 -21.78
CA GLY A 89 -49.23 -8.77 -22.67
C GLY A 89 -50.76 -8.73 -22.68
N CYS A 90 -51.40 -8.11 -21.68
CA CYS A 90 -52.86 -7.94 -21.65
C CYS A 90 -53.36 -6.79 -22.54
N GLY A 91 -54.69 -6.67 -22.69
CA GLY A 91 -55.35 -5.55 -23.35
C GLY A 91 -55.37 -5.63 -24.87
N LYS A 92 -55.29 -6.83 -25.45
CA LYS A 92 -55.38 -7.02 -26.91
C LYS A 92 -56.81 -6.73 -27.39
N LEU A 93 -57.80 -7.16 -26.62
CA LEU A 93 -59.22 -6.84 -26.74
C LEU A 93 -59.83 -6.66 -25.33
N PRO A 94 -60.79 -5.73 -25.14
CA PRO A 94 -61.45 -5.56 -23.83
C PRO A 94 -62.19 -6.81 -23.32
N THR A 95 -62.45 -7.78 -24.20
CA THR A 95 -63.23 -8.99 -23.92
C THR A 95 -62.40 -10.27 -23.91
N ASP A 96 -61.09 -10.20 -24.20
CA ASP A 96 -60.24 -11.39 -24.11
C ASP A 96 -60.06 -11.85 -22.65
N ASP A 97 -59.79 -13.13 -22.46
CA ASP A 97 -59.83 -13.76 -21.13
C ASP A 97 -58.73 -13.25 -20.21
N VAL A 98 -57.52 -13.05 -20.75
CA VAL A 98 -56.39 -12.39 -20.08
C VAL A 98 -56.78 -11.01 -19.53
N THR A 99 -57.38 -10.18 -20.37
CA THR A 99 -57.77 -8.81 -20.00
C THR A 99 -58.88 -8.81 -18.96
N ARG A 100 -59.87 -9.71 -19.08
CA ARG A 100 -60.94 -9.84 -18.07
C ARG A 100 -60.38 -10.32 -16.73
N PHE A 101 -59.47 -11.28 -16.74
CA PHE A 101 -58.83 -11.81 -15.54
C PHE A 101 -58.05 -10.70 -14.80
N TRP A 102 -57.13 -10.02 -15.49
CA TRP A 102 -56.32 -8.97 -14.87
C TRP A 102 -57.14 -7.76 -14.45
N THR A 103 -58.21 -7.43 -15.16
CA THR A 103 -59.16 -6.39 -14.72
C THR A 103 -59.85 -6.78 -13.40
N ALA A 104 -60.25 -8.04 -13.25
CA ALA A 104 -60.84 -8.54 -12.02
C ALA A 104 -59.84 -8.56 -10.85
N VAL A 105 -58.61 -9.01 -11.09
CA VAL A 105 -57.52 -8.99 -10.08
C VAL A 105 -57.26 -7.55 -9.62
N ALA A 106 -57.08 -6.62 -10.55
CA ALA A 106 -56.79 -5.22 -10.25
C ALA A 106 -57.91 -4.54 -9.45
N ALA A 107 -59.17 -4.83 -9.79
CA ALA A 107 -60.32 -4.35 -9.04
C ALA A 107 -60.34 -4.88 -7.60
N ASP A 108 -60.01 -6.16 -7.39
CA ASP A 108 -60.00 -6.78 -6.05
C ASP A 108 -58.87 -6.23 -5.17
N VAL A 109 -57.67 -6.03 -5.72
CA VAL A 109 -56.55 -5.39 -4.98
C VAL A 109 -56.64 -3.87 -4.92
N MET A 110 -57.70 -3.27 -5.48
CA MET A 110 -57.92 -1.82 -5.54
C MET A 110 -56.75 -1.04 -6.16
N GLN A 111 -56.18 -1.58 -7.25
CA GLN A 111 -55.09 -0.95 -7.98
C GLN A 111 -55.55 -0.57 -9.40
N PRO A 112 -55.14 0.58 -9.96
CA PRO A 112 -55.36 0.85 -11.36
C PRO A 112 -54.54 -0.12 -12.23
N LEU A 113 -55.15 -0.65 -13.30
CA LEU A 113 -54.49 -1.50 -14.28
C LEU A 113 -54.20 -0.71 -15.56
N VAL A 114 -52.95 -0.79 -16.03
CA VAL A 114 -52.56 -0.34 -17.36
C VAL A 114 -52.03 -1.56 -18.12
N CYS A 115 -52.75 -1.97 -19.15
CA CYS A 115 -52.30 -3.03 -20.04
C CYS A 115 -51.40 -2.48 -21.14
N VAL A 116 -50.30 -3.19 -21.43
CA VAL A 116 -49.41 -2.90 -22.55
C VAL A 116 -49.18 -4.17 -23.38
N ASN A 117 -49.43 -4.08 -24.67
CA ASN A 117 -49.27 -5.15 -25.64
C ASN A 117 -48.64 -4.62 -26.93
N GLY A 118 -48.08 -5.53 -27.73
CA GLY A 118 -47.24 -5.23 -28.87
C GLY A 118 -45.79 -4.89 -28.48
N ALA A 119 -44.84 -5.45 -29.23
CA ALA A 119 -43.41 -5.32 -28.96
C ALA A 119 -42.95 -3.85 -28.77
N THR A 120 -43.40 -2.94 -29.64
CA THR A 120 -43.03 -1.51 -29.56
C THR A 120 -43.47 -0.85 -28.26
N ALA A 121 -44.68 -1.14 -27.79
CA ALA A 121 -45.21 -0.51 -26.58
C ALA A 121 -44.54 -1.08 -25.32
N ILE A 122 -44.25 -2.39 -25.30
CA ILE A 122 -43.51 -3.04 -24.21
C ILE A 122 -42.09 -2.48 -24.09
N SER A 123 -41.39 -2.31 -25.22
CA SER A 123 -40.05 -1.70 -25.25
C SER A 123 -40.03 -0.27 -24.70
N ALA A 124 -41.15 0.45 -24.72
CA ALA A 124 -41.27 1.83 -24.25
C ALA A 124 -41.98 1.96 -22.88
N ALA A 125 -42.40 0.86 -22.26
CA ALA A 125 -43.26 0.91 -21.08
C ALA A 125 -42.55 1.50 -19.84
N PRO A 126 -43.17 2.46 -19.12
CA PRO A 126 -42.51 3.17 -18.02
C PRO A 126 -42.63 2.41 -16.69
N PHE A 127 -41.79 1.38 -16.49
CA PHE A 127 -41.82 0.50 -15.32
C PHE A 127 -41.85 1.25 -13.98
N GLY A 128 -40.99 2.25 -13.80
CA GLY A 128 -40.87 3.00 -12.54
C GLY A 128 -42.10 3.82 -12.12
N ALA A 129 -43.12 3.97 -12.98
CA ALA A 129 -44.38 4.62 -12.61
C ALA A 129 -45.32 3.71 -11.80
N PHE A 130 -45.09 2.40 -11.83
CA PHE A 130 -46.02 1.39 -11.30
C PHE A 130 -45.53 0.77 -10.01
N ALA A 131 -46.47 0.37 -9.15
CA ALA A 131 -46.13 -0.37 -7.93
C ALA A 131 -45.61 -1.77 -8.29
N MET A 132 -46.24 -2.40 -9.28
CA MET A 132 -45.86 -3.72 -9.75
C MET A 132 -46.01 -3.90 -11.27
N ILE A 133 -45.23 -4.84 -11.80
CA ILE A 133 -45.35 -5.39 -13.14
C ILE A 133 -45.97 -6.78 -13.03
N ALA A 134 -47.01 -7.02 -13.81
CA ALA A 134 -47.63 -8.33 -14.00
C ALA A 134 -47.31 -8.84 -15.40
N VAL A 135 -46.59 -9.95 -15.52
CA VAL A 135 -46.31 -10.60 -16.80
C VAL A 135 -47.30 -11.73 -17.00
N VAL A 136 -48.15 -11.58 -18.01
CA VAL A 136 -49.23 -12.53 -18.28
C VAL A 136 -48.72 -13.85 -18.82
N SER A 137 -49.60 -14.84 -18.87
CA SER A 137 -49.31 -16.16 -19.41
C SER A 137 -49.03 -16.13 -20.92
N ASP A 138 -48.26 -17.09 -21.43
CA ASP A 138 -47.97 -17.21 -22.85
C ASP A 138 -49.22 -17.50 -23.70
N GLN A 139 -49.20 -17.03 -24.95
CA GLN A 139 -50.30 -17.21 -25.90
C GLN A 139 -50.64 -18.69 -26.20
N PRO A 140 -49.68 -19.63 -26.31
CA PRO A 140 -50.01 -21.05 -26.46
C PRO A 140 -50.91 -21.61 -25.35
N ASN A 141 -50.68 -21.22 -24.10
CA ASN A 141 -51.54 -21.62 -22.96
C ASN A 141 -52.78 -20.73 -22.83
N THR A 142 -52.72 -19.47 -23.25
CA THR A 142 -53.82 -18.50 -23.16
C THR A 142 -54.13 -17.85 -24.52
N PRO A 143 -54.73 -18.59 -25.48
CA PRO A 143 -54.95 -18.10 -26.84
C PRO A 143 -55.84 -16.85 -26.90
N SER A 144 -56.68 -16.65 -25.89
CA SER A 144 -57.53 -15.47 -25.70
C SER A 144 -56.79 -14.36 -24.93
N GLY A 145 -55.78 -13.75 -25.59
CA GLY A 145 -55.11 -12.53 -25.10
C GLY A 145 -53.67 -12.67 -24.61
N GLY A 146 -53.14 -13.90 -24.48
CA GLY A 146 -51.83 -14.21 -23.90
C GLY A 146 -50.61 -13.59 -24.59
N LEU A 147 -49.48 -13.59 -23.88
CA LEU A 147 -48.20 -13.01 -24.29
C LEU A 147 -47.65 -13.70 -25.54
N THR A 148 -47.44 -12.94 -26.61
CA THR A 148 -46.88 -13.46 -27.87
C THR A 148 -45.35 -13.57 -27.79
N GLN A 149 -44.74 -14.36 -28.67
CA GLN A 149 -43.27 -14.45 -28.77
C GLN A 149 -42.60 -13.08 -29.02
N ALA A 150 -43.22 -12.23 -29.85
CA ALA A 150 -42.67 -10.90 -30.15
C ALA A 150 -42.71 -9.97 -28.93
N GLU A 151 -43.76 -10.07 -28.12
CA GLU A 151 -43.89 -9.33 -26.86
C GLU A 151 -42.90 -9.82 -25.80
N LEU A 152 -42.75 -11.14 -25.65
CA LEU A 152 -41.75 -11.72 -24.75
C LEU A 152 -40.33 -11.32 -25.17
N ASN A 153 -40.00 -11.35 -26.47
CA ASN A 153 -38.69 -10.91 -26.95
C ASN A 153 -38.42 -9.43 -26.61
N ALA A 154 -39.43 -8.57 -26.75
CA ALA A 154 -39.31 -7.15 -26.37
C ALA A 154 -39.11 -6.96 -24.87
N LEU A 155 -39.81 -7.74 -24.04
CA LEU A 155 -39.64 -7.70 -22.59
C LEU A 155 -38.28 -8.28 -22.16
N ASN A 156 -37.83 -9.37 -22.78
CA ASN A 156 -36.53 -10.00 -22.54
C ASN A 156 -35.37 -9.05 -22.85
N ALA A 157 -35.51 -8.18 -23.86
CA ALA A 157 -34.52 -7.15 -24.17
C ALA A 157 -34.45 -6.03 -23.11
N ARG A 158 -35.34 -6.05 -22.11
CA ARG A 158 -35.44 -5.08 -21.01
C ARG A 158 -35.14 -5.71 -19.64
N ASP A 159 -34.38 -6.80 -19.62
CA ASP A 159 -34.00 -7.52 -18.40
C ASP A 159 -33.28 -6.63 -17.37
N ALA A 160 -32.39 -5.74 -17.80
CA ALA A 160 -31.72 -4.76 -16.94
C ALA A 160 -32.70 -3.76 -16.32
N ASP A 161 -33.74 -3.36 -17.06
CA ASP A 161 -34.77 -2.45 -16.55
C ASP A 161 -35.70 -3.14 -15.56
N VAL A 162 -36.02 -4.43 -15.77
CA VAL A 162 -36.74 -5.26 -14.81
C VAL A 162 -35.92 -5.40 -13.52
N ALA A 163 -34.62 -5.68 -13.63
CA ALA A 163 -33.74 -5.77 -12.47
C ALA A 163 -33.67 -4.45 -11.69
N ASN A 164 -33.54 -3.32 -12.38
CA ASN A 164 -33.58 -1.99 -11.76
C ASN A 164 -34.93 -1.69 -11.11
N PHE A 165 -36.03 -2.07 -11.76
CA PHE A 165 -37.37 -1.93 -11.20
C PHE A 165 -37.53 -2.72 -9.88
N VAL A 166 -37.06 -3.96 -9.84
CA VAL A 166 -37.04 -4.77 -8.60
C VAL A 166 -36.14 -4.13 -7.55
N ASN A 167 -34.91 -3.72 -7.90
CA ASN A 167 -33.98 -3.07 -6.96
C ASN A 167 -34.55 -1.81 -6.33
N THR A 168 -35.27 -0.99 -7.11
CA THR A 168 -35.93 0.21 -6.58
C THR A 168 -37.12 -0.08 -5.67
N GLY A 169 -37.46 -1.36 -5.46
CA GLY A 169 -38.54 -1.82 -4.59
C GLY A 169 -39.84 -2.14 -5.31
N GLY A 170 -39.83 -2.25 -6.64
CA GLY A 170 -40.99 -2.58 -7.46
C GLY A 170 -41.32 -4.07 -7.42
N GLY A 171 -42.60 -4.40 -7.45
CA GLY A 171 -43.08 -5.77 -7.36
C GLY A 171 -43.19 -6.47 -8.70
N LEU A 172 -42.77 -7.73 -8.82
CA LEU A 172 -42.89 -8.50 -10.05
C LEU A 172 -43.73 -9.75 -9.83
N PHE A 173 -44.79 -9.91 -10.62
CA PHE A 173 -45.62 -11.10 -10.63
C PHE A 173 -45.63 -11.70 -12.04
N GLY A 174 -45.35 -12.98 -12.19
CA GLY A 174 -45.29 -13.65 -13.49
C GLY A 174 -46.07 -14.95 -13.50
N LEU A 175 -46.75 -15.20 -14.61
CA LEU A 175 -47.46 -16.45 -14.88
C LEU A 175 -46.75 -17.28 -15.97
N SER A 176 -47.38 -18.41 -16.37
CA SER A 176 -46.81 -19.41 -17.27
C SER A 176 -46.22 -18.82 -18.55
N ASN A 177 -44.98 -19.18 -18.90
CA ASN A 177 -44.30 -18.69 -20.11
C ASN A 177 -43.52 -19.77 -20.88
N CYS A 178 -43.41 -21.00 -20.36
CA CYS A 178 -42.38 -21.95 -20.79
C CYS A 178 -42.58 -22.52 -22.21
N LEU A 179 -43.74 -22.30 -22.84
CA LEU A 179 -43.98 -22.71 -24.24
C LEU A 179 -43.42 -21.74 -25.28
N LEU A 180 -42.92 -20.57 -24.86
CA LEU A 180 -42.23 -19.62 -25.73
C LEU A 180 -40.71 -19.87 -25.75
N THR A 181 -40.03 -19.30 -26.74
CA THR A 181 -38.56 -19.29 -26.82
C THR A 181 -37.99 -18.27 -25.85
N ASN A 182 -36.94 -18.67 -25.12
CA ASN A 182 -36.31 -17.88 -24.05
C ASN A 182 -37.32 -17.40 -22.96
N PRO A 183 -38.08 -18.34 -22.36
CA PRO A 183 -39.08 -18.00 -21.36
C PRO A 183 -38.42 -17.39 -20.13
N TYR A 184 -39.11 -16.44 -19.48
CA TYR A 184 -38.58 -15.70 -18.32
C TYR A 184 -37.28 -14.92 -18.58
N GLY A 185 -36.85 -14.73 -19.83
CA GLY A 185 -35.60 -14.04 -20.18
C GLY A 185 -35.52 -12.60 -19.65
N TYR A 186 -36.65 -11.95 -19.41
CA TYR A 186 -36.76 -10.62 -18.78
C TYR A 186 -36.29 -10.59 -17.32
N LEU A 187 -36.05 -11.76 -16.71
CA LEU A 187 -35.41 -11.89 -15.42
C LEU A 187 -33.89 -12.06 -15.53
N GLY A 188 -33.29 -12.04 -16.72
CA GLY A 188 -31.84 -12.24 -16.91
C GLY A 188 -30.97 -11.30 -16.07
N GLY A 189 -31.43 -10.06 -15.88
CA GLY A 189 -30.80 -9.09 -14.98
C GLY A 189 -30.98 -9.42 -13.49
N VAL A 190 -32.04 -10.13 -13.10
CA VAL A 190 -32.33 -10.58 -11.73
C VAL A 190 -31.61 -11.87 -11.38
N GLY A 191 -31.49 -12.81 -12.33
CA GLY A 191 -30.76 -14.05 -12.19
C GLY A 191 -31.10 -15.08 -13.27
N GLY A 192 -30.40 -16.22 -13.28
CA GLY A 192 -30.61 -17.26 -14.28
C GLY A 192 -31.85 -18.10 -13.98
N PHE A 193 -32.75 -18.23 -14.96
CA PHE A 193 -33.94 -19.07 -14.86
C PHE A 193 -33.93 -20.14 -15.97
N ARG A 194 -34.32 -21.36 -15.60
CA ARG A 194 -34.66 -22.42 -16.55
C ARG A 194 -35.99 -23.01 -16.11
N CYS A 195 -36.93 -23.06 -17.03
CA CYS A 195 -38.19 -23.74 -16.81
C CYS A 195 -38.28 -25.03 -17.65
N GLY A 196 -39.12 -25.96 -17.19
CA GLY A 196 -39.57 -27.11 -17.97
C GLY A 196 -41.07 -26.98 -18.28
N ALA A 197 -41.44 -27.13 -19.55
CA ALA A 197 -42.83 -27.07 -19.99
C ALA A 197 -43.56 -28.41 -19.79
N LEU A 198 -44.82 -28.33 -19.37
CA LEU A 198 -45.66 -29.48 -19.08
C LEU A 198 -46.65 -29.72 -20.22
N GLY A 199 -46.97 -30.98 -20.50
CA GLY A 199 -47.90 -31.34 -21.56
C GLY A 199 -49.33 -30.84 -21.26
N VAL A 200 -50.00 -30.31 -22.29
CA VAL A 200 -51.40 -29.87 -22.22
C VAL A 200 -52.32 -31.03 -21.77
N ASN A 201 -53.23 -30.76 -20.82
CA ASN A 201 -54.20 -31.69 -20.19
C ASN A 201 -53.74 -32.51 -18.98
N GLN A 202 -52.73 -32.08 -18.22
CA GLN A 202 -52.44 -32.68 -16.91
C GLN A 202 -52.88 -31.75 -15.77
N GLN A 203 -53.97 -32.10 -15.08
CA GLN A 203 -54.21 -31.58 -13.73
C GLN A 203 -53.02 -32.00 -12.87
N GLN A 204 -52.27 -31.03 -12.38
CA GLN A 204 -51.20 -31.28 -11.43
C GLN A 204 -51.58 -30.62 -10.12
N ASP A 205 -51.83 -31.44 -9.11
CA ASP A 205 -51.92 -30.99 -7.73
C ASP A 205 -50.61 -30.30 -7.36
N ILE A 206 -50.70 -29.33 -6.44
CA ILE A 206 -49.54 -28.69 -5.86
C ILE A 206 -49.36 -29.10 -4.40
N GLU A 207 -48.13 -29.04 -3.93
CA GLU A 207 -47.79 -29.17 -2.51
C GLU A 207 -47.22 -27.83 -2.05
N PRO A 208 -48.06 -26.93 -1.48
CA PRO A 208 -47.61 -25.64 -1.00
C PRO A 208 -46.63 -25.76 0.16
N THR A 209 -45.59 -24.93 0.15
CA THR A 209 -44.68 -24.79 1.30
C THR A 209 -45.27 -23.85 2.35
N PRO A 210 -44.73 -23.81 3.59
CA PRO A 210 -45.17 -22.81 4.57
C PRO A 210 -45.07 -21.37 4.05
N ALA A 211 -44.05 -21.07 3.24
CA ALA A 211 -43.90 -19.77 2.59
C ALA A 211 -45.03 -19.50 1.58
N GLY A 212 -45.38 -20.48 0.75
CA GLY A 212 -46.54 -20.36 -0.16
C GLY A 212 -47.87 -20.22 0.57
N GLN A 213 -48.08 -20.99 1.64
CA GLN A 213 -49.30 -20.91 2.47
C GLN A 213 -49.48 -19.54 3.11
N ALA A 214 -48.39 -18.92 3.57
CA ALA A 214 -48.42 -17.56 4.12
C ALA A 214 -48.88 -16.51 3.09
N LEU A 215 -48.70 -16.79 1.79
CA LEU A 215 -49.15 -15.96 0.68
C LEU A 215 -50.55 -16.33 0.18
N GLY A 216 -51.19 -17.35 0.77
CA GLY A 216 -52.51 -17.84 0.34
C GLY A 216 -52.46 -18.89 -0.76
N ILE A 217 -51.29 -19.47 -1.09
CA ILE A 217 -51.18 -20.61 -1.99
C ILE A 217 -51.48 -21.88 -1.19
N THR A 218 -52.61 -22.54 -1.47
CA THR A 218 -53.06 -23.73 -0.74
C THR A 218 -53.50 -24.83 -1.70
N SER A 219 -53.44 -26.09 -1.26
CA SER A 219 -54.01 -27.20 -2.04
C SER A 219 -55.51 -27.06 -2.24
N THR A 220 -56.23 -26.48 -1.27
CA THR A 220 -57.69 -26.30 -1.36
C THR A 220 -58.15 -25.25 -2.37
N ASN A 221 -57.28 -24.31 -2.76
CA ASN A 221 -57.63 -23.23 -3.68
C ASN A 221 -56.89 -23.29 -5.01
N LEU A 222 -55.74 -23.98 -5.07
CA LEU A 222 -54.87 -24.02 -6.24
C LEU A 222 -54.40 -25.43 -6.64
N ASP A 223 -54.96 -26.50 -6.08
CA ASP A 223 -54.96 -27.83 -6.74
C ASP A 223 -56.00 -27.82 -7.87
N VAL A 224 -55.64 -27.12 -8.93
CA VAL A 224 -56.53 -26.75 -10.02
C VAL A 224 -55.91 -27.14 -11.37
N CYS A 225 -56.76 -27.33 -12.39
CA CYS A 225 -56.22 -27.41 -13.75
C CYS A 225 -56.10 -25.99 -14.28
N CYS A 226 -55.02 -25.61 -14.97
CA CYS A 226 -53.85 -26.40 -15.32
C CYS A 226 -52.55 -25.67 -14.96
N TRP A 227 -51.58 -26.40 -14.44
CA TRP A 227 -50.24 -25.88 -14.20
C TRP A 227 -49.32 -26.36 -15.33
N HIS A 228 -48.57 -25.44 -15.92
CA HIS A 228 -47.89 -25.61 -17.21
C HIS A 228 -46.37 -25.46 -17.15
N ASP A 229 -45.83 -24.82 -16.12
CA ASP A 229 -44.39 -24.62 -15.97
C ASP A 229 -43.83 -25.25 -14.70
N THR A 230 -42.62 -25.78 -14.81
CA THR A 230 -41.73 -26.12 -13.69
C THR A 230 -40.57 -25.14 -13.64
N TYR A 231 -40.11 -24.76 -12.45
CA TYR A 231 -38.89 -23.98 -12.28
C TYR A 231 -37.73 -24.93 -11.95
N ASP A 232 -37.00 -25.34 -13.00
CA ASP A 232 -35.92 -26.34 -12.93
C ASP A 232 -34.57 -25.76 -12.49
N ALA A 233 -34.36 -24.46 -12.68
CA ALA A 233 -33.25 -23.71 -12.12
C ALA A 233 -33.69 -22.25 -11.91
N PHE A 234 -33.35 -21.69 -10.76
CA PHE A 234 -33.64 -20.30 -10.39
C PHE A 234 -32.67 -19.86 -9.29
N PRO A 235 -32.52 -18.54 -9.04
CA PRO A 235 -31.60 -18.05 -8.02
C PRO A 235 -31.98 -18.50 -6.60
N ALA A 236 -30.99 -18.88 -5.79
CA ALA A 236 -31.19 -19.47 -4.46
C ALA A 236 -31.83 -18.52 -3.42
N PHE A 237 -31.88 -17.21 -3.70
CA PHE A 237 -32.57 -16.25 -2.85
C PHE A 237 -34.10 -16.24 -3.05
N LEU A 238 -34.60 -16.94 -4.07
CA LEU A 238 -36.03 -17.21 -4.22
C LEU A 238 -36.34 -18.55 -3.54
N GLU A 239 -37.36 -18.54 -2.71
CA GLU A 239 -37.89 -19.72 -2.04
C GLU A 239 -38.88 -20.43 -2.95
N VAL A 240 -39.00 -21.75 -2.77
CA VAL A 240 -40.09 -22.51 -3.39
C VAL A 240 -41.37 -22.27 -2.59
N LEU A 241 -42.41 -21.81 -3.28
CA LEU A 241 -43.73 -21.55 -2.71
C LEU A 241 -44.66 -22.77 -2.84
N ALA A 242 -44.48 -23.56 -3.90
CA ALA A 242 -45.19 -24.83 -4.08
C ALA A 242 -44.39 -25.80 -4.95
N PHE A 243 -44.55 -27.10 -4.71
CA PHE A 243 -43.95 -28.18 -5.48
C PHE A 243 -45.01 -28.94 -6.29
N TYR A 244 -44.57 -29.72 -7.28
CA TYR A 244 -45.37 -30.80 -7.86
C TYR A 244 -45.13 -32.12 -7.11
N PRO A 245 -46.05 -32.59 -6.25
CA PRO A 245 -45.80 -33.70 -5.32
C PRO A 245 -45.63 -35.05 -6.03
N LEU A 246 -46.30 -35.24 -7.17
CA LEU A 246 -46.36 -36.52 -7.88
C LEU A 246 -45.27 -36.69 -8.96
N ARG A 247 -44.39 -35.68 -9.13
CA ARG A 247 -43.38 -35.66 -10.18
C ARG A 247 -42.02 -36.12 -9.65
N PRO A 248 -41.27 -36.92 -10.43
CA PRO A 248 -39.90 -37.28 -10.07
C PRO A 248 -39.07 -36.02 -9.79
N GLY A 249 -38.40 -35.96 -8.64
CA GLY A 249 -37.58 -34.82 -8.23
C GLY A 249 -38.34 -33.64 -7.63
N LYS A 250 -39.69 -33.71 -7.50
CA LYS A 250 -40.55 -32.65 -6.94
C LYS A 250 -40.15 -31.24 -7.42
N PRO A 251 -40.19 -30.96 -8.73
CA PRO A 251 -39.83 -29.65 -9.24
C PRO A 251 -40.76 -28.56 -8.68
N ALA A 252 -40.24 -27.33 -8.61
CA ALA A 252 -41.00 -26.19 -8.12
C ALA A 252 -42.10 -25.78 -9.12
N ALA A 253 -43.32 -25.59 -8.61
CA ALA A 253 -44.49 -25.10 -9.34
C ALA A 253 -44.65 -23.58 -9.20
N ALA A 254 -44.25 -23.02 -8.06
CA ALA A 254 -44.23 -21.59 -7.80
C ALA A 254 -43.00 -21.23 -6.96
N ILE A 255 -42.41 -20.07 -7.23
CA ILE A 255 -41.24 -19.53 -6.52
C ILE A 255 -41.42 -18.05 -6.19
N GLY A 256 -40.75 -17.56 -5.17
CA GLY A 256 -40.80 -16.14 -4.85
C GLY A 256 -39.89 -15.70 -3.71
N GLY A 257 -39.78 -14.39 -3.54
CA GLY A 257 -39.02 -13.75 -2.48
C GLY A 257 -39.61 -12.39 -2.16
N ALA A 258 -39.79 -12.09 -0.87
CA ALA A 258 -40.41 -10.84 -0.42
C ALA A 258 -39.51 -9.61 -0.63
N LYS A 259 -38.20 -9.82 -0.84
CA LYS A 259 -37.21 -8.75 -0.98
C LYS A 259 -35.99 -9.22 -1.78
N VAL A 260 -35.90 -8.81 -3.04
CA VAL A 260 -34.82 -9.17 -3.97
C VAL A 260 -33.94 -7.95 -4.27
N ILE A 261 -32.61 -8.12 -4.18
CA ILE A 261 -31.59 -7.09 -4.51
C ILE A 261 -30.59 -7.71 -5.49
N VAL A 262 -30.27 -6.99 -6.57
CA VAL A 262 -29.36 -7.38 -7.66
C VAL A 262 -28.08 -6.54 -7.57
N THR A 263 -26.93 -7.19 -7.33
CA THR A 263 -25.63 -6.51 -7.12
C THR A 263 -24.87 -6.22 -8.42
N GLN A 264 -24.18 -5.06 -8.54
CA GLN A 264 -23.44 -4.67 -9.76
C GLN A 264 -21.93 -4.43 -9.62
N GLY A 265 -21.37 -4.20 -8.42
CA GLY A 265 -19.91 -4.07 -8.33
C GLY A 265 -19.32 -3.76 -6.96
N ILE A 266 -17.99 -3.84 -6.91
CA ILE A 266 -17.13 -3.55 -5.76
C ILE A 266 -16.07 -2.50 -6.15
N THR A 267 -15.72 -1.62 -5.23
CA THR A 267 -14.57 -0.70 -5.36
C THR A 267 -13.69 -0.77 -4.12
N LEU A 268 -12.41 -0.41 -4.26
CA LEU A 268 -11.46 -0.33 -3.15
C LEU A 268 -11.00 1.10 -2.91
N ASP A 269 -10.97 1.50 -1.64
CA ASP A 269 -10.44 2.78 -1.17
C ASP A 269 -9.45 2.59 0.00
N PRO A 270 -8.25 3.21 -0.03
CA PRO A 270 -7.72 3.96 -1.16
C PRO A 270 -7.36 3.03 -2.33
N ALA A 271 -7.56 3.50 -3.58
CA ALA A 271 -7.18 2.75 -4.77
C ALA A 271 -5.66 2.62 -4.93
N THR A 272 -4.92 3.62 -4.47
CA THR A 272 -3.46 3.60 -4.36
C THR A 272 -3.05 4.23 -3.03
N ALA A 273 -2.00 3.70 -2.41
CA ALA A 273 -1.42 4.31 -1.23
C ALA A 273 0.08 3.99 -1.13
N GLN A 274 0.81 4.78 -0.32
CA GLN A 274 2.23 4.56 -0.02
C GLN A 274 2.45 4.60 1.50
N ASN A 275 3.16 3.64 2.08
CA ASN A 275 3.51 3.62 3.51
C ASN A 275 4.95 3.11 3.70
N PRO A 276 5.59 3.40 4.85
CA PRO A 276 6.83 2.73 5.26
C PRO A 276 6.66 1.21 5.39
N ALA A 277 7.66 0.46 4.93
CA ALA A 277 7.75 -0.98 5.14
C ALA A 277 7.70 -1.32 6.64
N GLY A 278 7.02 -2.42 6.98
CA GLY A 278 6.76 -2.83 8.37
C GLY A 278 5.57 -2.15 9.05
N SER A 279 4.96 -1.12 8.44
CA SER A 279 3.73 -0.52 8.98
C SER A 279 2.46 -1.26 8.56
N ALA A 280 1.34 -0.97 9.22
CA ALA A 280 0.03 -1.48 8.86
C ALA A 280 -0.63 -0.67 7.73
N HIS A 281 -1.44 -1.32 6.90
CA HIS A 281 -2.26 -0.69 5.87
C HIS A 281 -3.69 -1.23 5.92
N ARG A 282 -4.66 -0.31 5.85
CA ARG A 282 -6.09 -0.59 5.78
C ARG A 282 -6.62 -0.22 4.39
N VAL A 283 -7.36 -1.15 3.79
CA VAL A 283 -8.12 -0.96 2.56
C VAL A 283 -9.59 -1.23 2.83
N THR A 284 -10.48 -0.50 2.17
CA THR A 284 -11.94 -0.58 2.34
C THR A 284 -12.60 -0.97 1.03
N ALA A 285 -13.33 -2.08 1.03
CA ALA A 285 -14.24 -2.44 -0.04
C ALA A 285 -15.58 -1.74 0.13
N THR A 286 -16.14 -1.22 -0.96
CA THR A 286 -17.53 -0.74 -1.03
C THR A 286 -18.28 -1.55 -2.08
N VAL A 287 -19.36 -2.24 -1.68
CA VAL A 287 -20.22 -3.04 -2.56
C VAL A 287 -21.54 -2.30 -2.80
N LYS A 288 -21.93 -2.14 -4.07
CA LYS A 288 -23.15 -1.43 -4.47
C LYS A 288 -24.01 -2.23 -5.45
N GLY A 289 -25.32 -2.03 -5.32
CA GLY A 289 -26.33 -2.48 -6.28
C GLY A 289 -26.30 -1.65 -7.57
N SER A 290 -27.07 -2.08 -8.57
CA SER A 290 -27.17 -1.37 -9.87
C SER A 290 -27.79 0.04 -9.77
N ASP A 291 -28.50 0.30 -8.69
CA ASP A 291 -29.12 1.58 -8.34
C ASP A 291 -28.18 2.51 -7.56
N GLY A 292 -26.94 2.07 -7.29
CA GLY A 292 -25.95 2.79 -6.51
C GLY A 292 -26.13 2.69 -4.99
N ASN A 293 -27.13 1.94 -4.50
CA ASN A 293 -27.36 1.73 -3.08
C ASN A 293 -26.36 0.71 -2.49
N PRO A 294 -26.06 0.81 -1.19
CA PRO A 294 -25.15 -0.10 -0.52
C PRO A 294 -25.73 -1.52 -0.39
N VAL A 295 -24.90 -2.54 -0.64
CA VAL A 295 -25.24 -3.93 -0.36
C VAL A 295 -24.73 -4.30 1.02
N VAL A 296 -25.65 -4.52 1.96
CA VAL A 296 -25.38 -4.83 3.36
C VAL A 296 -25.17 -6.32 3.56
N ASP A 297 -24.33 -6.69 4.54
CA ASP A 297 -24.07 -8.07 4.96
C ASP A 297 -23.55 -8.98 3.84
N ARG A 298 -22.73 -8.41 2.93
CA ARG A 298 -22.05 -9.14 1.88
C ARG A 298 -20.64 -9.51 2.32
N GLU A 299 -20.33 -10.81 2.32
CA GLU A 299 -18.97 -11.29 2.52
C GLU A 299 -18.03 -10.79 1.41
N VAL A 300 -16.89 -10.21 1.81
CA VAL A 300 -15.80 -9.81 0.92
C VAL A 300 -14.50 -10.50 1.34
N ARG A 301 -13.86 -11.16 0.38
CA ARG A 301 -12.55 -11.80 0.54
C ARG A 301 -11.46 -10.88 0.02
N PHE A 302 -10.46 -10.58 0.85
CA PHE A 302 -9.29 -9.77 0.49
C PHE A 302 -8.08 -10.68 0.28
N LYS A 303 -7.20 -10.31 -0.65
CA LYS A 303 -5.92 -11.00 -0.87
C LYS A 303 -4.88 -10.06 -1.47
N VAL A 304 -3.64 -10.13 -0.99
CA VAL A 304 -2.47 -9.62 -1.72
C VAL A 304 -2.05 -10.67 -2.75
N ILE A 305 -2.29 -10.37 -4.02
CA ILE A 305 -2.09 -11.31 -5.14
C ILE A 305 -0.68 -11.25 -5.73
N SER A 306 0.03 -10.14 -5.55
CA SER A 306 1.44 -9.98 -5.91
C SER A 306 2.11 -8.92 -5.04
N GLY A 307 3.44 -8.90 -5.03
CA GLY A 307 4.25 -7.94 -4.25
C GLY A 307 4.91 -8.55 -3.02
N PRO A 308 5.59 -7.72 -2.20
CA PRO A 308 6.32 -8.17 -1.02
C PRO A 308 5.50 -9.00 -0.04
N ASN A 309 4.20 -8.76 0.07
CA ASN A 309 3.30 -9.43 1.02
C ASN A 309 2.34 -10.42 0.36
N ALA A 310 2.69 -10.95 -0.82
CA ALA A 310 1.88 -11.94 -1.52
C ALA A 310 1.49 -13.12 -0.63
N GLY A 311 0.21 -13.50 -0.67
CA GLY A 311 -0.36 -14.56 0.17
C GLY A 311 -1.01 -14.09 1.47
N GLN A 312 -0.97 -12.79 1.79
CA GLN A 312 -1.86 -12.22 2.79
C GLN A 312 -3.32 -12.25 2.30
N ALA A 313 -4.27 -12.71 3.12
CA ALA A 313 -5.67 -12.92 2.77
C ALA A 313 -6.63 -12.95 3.97
N SER A 314 -7.90 -12.61 3.74
CA SER A 314 -9.00 -12.80 4.69
C SER A 314 -9.85 -14.04 4.38
N PRO A 315 -10.47 -14.69 5.40
CA PRO A 315 -10.14 -14.62 6.82
C PRO A 315 -8.85 -15.41 7.12
N GLY A 316 -7.91 -14.83 7.86
CA GLY A 316 -6.63 -15.47 8.14
C GLY A 316 -5.61 -14.49 8.71
N ASN A 317 -4.83 -13.88 7.83
CA ASN A 317 -3.83 -12.88 8.17
C ASN A 317 -4.37 -11.45 7.89
N GLY A 318 -4.26 -10.59 8.90
CA GLY A 318 -4.95 -9.31 8.94
C GLY A 318 -6.32 -9.38 9.65
N VAL A 319 -6.94 -8.22 9.84
CA VAL A 319 -8.19 -8.09 10.62
C VAL A 319 -9.21 -7.31 9.83
N CYS A 320 -10.42 -7.87 9.69
CA CYS A 320 -11.58 -7.17 9.15
C CYS A 320 -12.25 -6.31 10.24
N SER A 321 -12.68 -5.10 9.90
CA SER A 321 -13.29 -4.16 10.86
C SER A 321 -14.78 -4.44 11.15
N ILE A 322 -15.25 -4.07 12.36
CA ILE A 322 -16.65 -4.05 12.90
C ILE A 322 -17.40 -5.39 12.91
N LEU A 323 -17.26 -6.20 11.87
CA LEU A 323 -17.75 -7.57 11.82
C LEU A 323 -16.55 -8.47 11.53
N VAL A 324 -16.16 -9.30 12.50
CA VAL A 324 -14.99 -10.21 12.41
C VAL A 324 -15.08 -11.17 11.21
N ASN A 325 -16.25 -11.26 10.57
CA ASN A 325 -16.56 -12.10 9.43
C ASN A 325 -16.30 -11.46 8.04
N CYS A 326 -15.73 -10.25 7.96
CA CYS A 326 -15.49 -9.56 6.68
C CYS A 326 -16.76 -9.32 5.84
N HIS A 327 -17.89 -9.02 6.48
CA HIS A 327 -19.13 -8.64 5.81
C HIS A 327 -19.31 -7.12 5.76
N THR A 328 -19.97 -6.62 4.72
CA THR A 328 -20.28 -5.19 4.57
C THR A 328 -21.26 -4.69 5.61
N ASP A 329 -21.05 -3.46 6.08
CA ASP A 329 -21.94 -2.76 7.00
C ASP A 329 -23.16 -2.15 6.28
N ASN A 330 -23.95 -1.34 7.01
CA ASN A 330 -25.13 -0.64 6.48
C ASN A 330 -24.81 0.35 5.34
N ASN A 331 -23.54 0.74 5.17
CA ASN A 331 -23.07 1.59 4.08
C ASN A 331 -22.48 0.75 2.93
N GLY A 332 -22.59 -0.57 2.99
CA GLY A 332 -22.04 -1.47 1.98
C GLY A 332 -20.51 -1.55 2.06
N GLN A 333 -19.92 -1.23 3.23
CA GLN A 333 -18.48 -1.13 3.39
C GLN A 333 -17.92 -2.18 4.35
N VAL A 334 -16.74 -2.70 4.01
CA VAL A 334 -15.94 -3.51 4.90
C VAL A 334 -14.47 -3.19 4.68
N SER A 335 -13.68 -3.11 5.76
CA SER A 335 -12.25 -2.87 5.64
C SER A 335 -11.44 -4.05 6.13
N TRP A 336 -10.28 -4.23 5.51
CA TRP A 336 -9.26 -5.19 5.90
C TRP A 336 -7.94 -4.47 6.17
N THR A 337 -7.31 -4.82 7.29
CA THR A 337 -6.01 -4.26 7.69
C THR A 337 -4.97 -5.37 7.76
N TYR A 338 -3.84 -5.21 7.07
CA TYR A 338 -2.69 -6.11 7.12
C TYR A 338 -1.39 -5.34 7.39
N THR A 339 -0.34 -6.04 7.83
CA THR A 339 0.97 -5.42 8.16
C THR A 339 2.03 -5.89 7.17
N SER A 340 2.85 -4.96 6.68
CA SER A 340 3.99 -5.27 5.81
C SER A 340 5.03 -6.13 6.51
N ASN A 341 5.64 -7.05 5.78
CA ASN A 341 6.73 -7.92 6.24
C ASN A 341 8.10 -7.21 6.35
N GLY A 342 8.12 -5.88 6.21
CA GLY A 342 9.34 -5.08 6.33
C GLY A 342 10.12 -4.93 5.03
N ARG A 343 9.68 -5.51 3.90
CA ARG A 343 10.35 -5.33 2.59
C ARG A 343 9.69 -4.22 1.77
N THR A 344 10.48 -3.50 1.00
CA THR A 344 10.00 -2.51 0.04
C THR A 344 9.43 -3.15 -1.23
N GLY A 345 8.62 -2.38 -1.96
CA GLY A 345 7.99 -2.79 -3.22
C GLY A 345 6.48 -2.61 -3.20
N THR A 346 5.83 -2.96 -4.31
CA THR A 346 4.39 -2.72 -4.49
C THR A 346 3.59 -4.00 -4.32
N ASP A 347 2.63 -3.99 -3.41
CA ASP A 347 1.57 -4.99 -3.32
C ASP A 347 0.43 -4.66 -4.30
N ASN A 348 -0.08 -5.68 -4.99
CA ASN A 348 -1.39 -5.62 -5.65
C ASN A 348 -2.40 -6.35 -4.76
N ILE A 349 -3.43 -5.63 -4.32
CA ILE A 349 -4.46 -6.09 -3.41
C ILE A 349 -5.73 -6.31 -4.22
N GLU A 350 -6.38 -7.44 -4.02
CA GLU A 350 -7.64 -7.81 -4.63
C GLU A 350 -8.69 -8.02 -3.55
N ALA A 351 -9.90 -7.53 -3.79
CA ALA A 351 -11.07 -7.85 -2.98
C ALA A 351 -12.18 -8.35 -3.87
N CYS A 352 -12.75 -9.50 -3.53
CA CYS A 352 -13.80 -10.14 -4.30
C CYS A 352 -15.00 -10.47 -3.43
N PHE A 353 -16.20 -10.38 -4.01
CA PHE A 353 -17.41 -10.99 -3.48
C PHE A 353 -18.09 -11.81 -4.57
N THR A 354 -18.93 -12.75 -4.18
CA THR A 354 -19.76 -13.53 -5.11
C THR A 354 -21.18 -12.97 -5.07
N ASP A 355 -21.74 -12.59 -6.22
CA ASP A 355 -23.11 -12.07 -6.33
C ASP A 355 -24.17 -13.17 -6.16
N GLU A 356 -25.43 -12.78 -6.21
CA GLU A 356 -26.56 -13.69 -6.07
C GLU A 356 -26.66 -14.75 -7.19
N ARG A 357 -25.97 -14.54 -8.31
CA ARG A 357 -25.91 -15.43 -9.48
C ARG A 357 -24.74 -16.42 -9.38
N GLY A 358 -23.94 -16.35 -8.32
CA GLY A 358 -22.70 -17.13 -8.20
C GLY A 358 -21.54 -16.57 -9.00
N VAL A 359 -21.67 -15.35 -9.56
CA VAL A 359 -20.62 -14.68 -10.32
C VAL A 359 -19.71 -13.92 -9.36
N GLU A 360 -18.40 -14.07 -9.52
CA GLU A 360 -17.43 -13.34 -8.72
C GLU A 360 -17.16 -11.95 -9.30
N HIS A 361 -17.20 -10.94 -8.43
CA HIS A 361 -16.89 -9.55 -8.74
C HIS A 361 -15.72 -9.11 -7.89
N CYS A 362 -14.68 -8.60 -8.54
CA CYS A 362 -13.45 -8.21 -7.89
C CYS A 362 -13.07 -6.75 -8.19
N ALA A 363 -12.38 -6.12 -7.25
CA ALA A 363 -11.70 -4.85 -7.43
C ALA A 363 -10.27 -4.95 -6.93
N GLN A 364 -9.39 -4.11 -7.48
CA GLN A 364 -7.98 -4.07 -7.13
C GLN A 364 -7.54 -2.69 -6.64
N ALA A 365 -6.54 -2.68 -5.75
CA ALA A 365 -5.87 -1.51 -5.24
C ALA A 365 -4.37 -1.80 -5.11
N THR A 366 -3.53 -0.77 -5.17
CA THR A 366 -2.08 -0.94 -5.02
C THR A 366 -1.55 -0.28 -3.76
N LYS A 367 -0.58 -0.94 -3.13
CA LYS A 367 0.11 -0.40 -1.95
C LYS A 367 1.62 -0.43 -2.17
N GLU A 368 2.23 0.75 -2.26
CA GLU A 368 3.69 0.87 -2.31
C GLU A 368 4.27 0.92 -0.89
N TRP A 369 5.24 0.05 -0.63
CA TRP A 369 6.06 0.02 0.58
C TRP A 369 7.41 0.66 0.29
N VAL A 370 7.67 1.80 0.92
CA VAL A 370 8.95 2.50 0.83
C VAL A 370 9.81 2.22 2.06
N ALA A 371 11.11 2.49 1.98
CA ALA A 371 12.00 2.35 3.13
C ALA A 371 11.49 3.21 4.30
N GLY A 372 11.62 2.70 5.51
CA GLY A 372 11.28 3.43 6.73
C GLY A 372 12.26 4.55 7.06
N ALA A 373 12.12 5.12 8.25
CA ALA A 373 13.07 6.10 8.76
C ALA A 373 14.49 5.46 8.85
N PRO A 374 15.56 6.24 8.57
CA PRO A 374 16.93 5.79 8.77
C PRO A 374 17.14 5.24 10.19
N ALA A 375 17.73 4.05 10.29
CA ALA A 375 17.98 3.39 11.56
C ALA A 375 19.43 2.92 11.73
N LYS A 376 20.18 2.77 10.63
CA LYS A 376 21.58 2.29 10.66
C LYS A 376 22.42 2.94 9.58
N LEU A 377 23.66 3.31 9.91
CA LEU A 377 24.69 3.80 8.99
C LEU A 377 25.94 2.92 9.14
N ILE A 378 26.54 2.50 8.03
CA ILE A 378 27.81 1.74 8.02
C ILE A 378 28.78 2.41 7.06
N LEU A 379 30.03 2.64 7.51
CA LEU A 379 31.12 3.09 6.64
C LEU A 379 31.92 1.90 6.09
N THR A 380 32.17 1.90 4.77
CA THR A 380 33.00 0.89 4.09
C THR A 380 34.09 1.58 3.25
N PRO A 381 35.36 1.13 3.32
CA PRO A 381 35.86 0.11 4.25
C PRO A 381 35.90 0.61 5.69
N PRO A 382 35.68 -0.26 6.70
CA PRO A 382 35.80 0.13 8.11
C PRO A 382 37.24 0.39 8.55
N LEU A 383 38.21 -0.26 7.89
CA LEU A 383 39.65 -0.07 8.08
C LEU A 383 40.33 -0.04 6.72
N ALA A 384 41.28 0.87 6.52
CA ALA A 384 42.12 0.88 5.32
C ALA A 384 43.51 1.47 5.61
N THR A 385 44.48 1.16 4.73
CA THR A 385 45.85 1.73 4.78
C THR A 385 46.21 2.29 3.41
N ASN A 386 46.67 3.55 3.33
CA ASN A 386 47.21 4.15 2.11
C ASN A 386 48.54 4.86 2.42
N THR A 387 49.30 5.16 1.38
CA THR A 387 50.41 6.12 1.48
C THR A 387 49.87 7.55 1.59
N VAL A 388 50.54 8.41 2.35
CA VAL A 388 50.25 9.86 2.38
C VAL A 388 50.11 10.46 0.98
N GLY A 389 49.21 11.42 0.82
CA GLY A 389 48.88 12.06 -0.45
C GLY A 389 47.98 11.24 -1.38
N ALA A 390 47.81 9.94 -1.18
CA ALA A 390 46.88 9.14 -1.98
C ALA A 390 45.42 9.49 -1.65
N ASN A 391 44.53 9.41 -2.64
CA ASN A 391 43.10 9.60 -2.40
C ASN A 391 42.51 8.40 -1.64
N HIS A 392 41.71 8.67 -0.62
CA HIS A 392 40.95 7.65 0.12
C HIS A 392 39.47 7.99 0.10
N CYS A 393 38.62 7.02 -0.23
CA CYS A 393 37.17 7.18 -0.19
C CYS A 393 36.55 6.19 0.81
N VAL A 394 35.54 6.65 1.53
CA VAL A 394 34.60 5.84 2.31
C VAL A 394 33.20 5.98 1.74
N THR A 395 32.45 4.89 1.77
CA THR A 395 31.04 4.85 1.40
C THR A 395 30.20 4.59 2.63
N ALA A 396 29.33 5.54 2.98
CA ALA A 396 28.28 5.36 3.96
C ALA A 396 27.09 4.66 3.32
N THR A 397 26.61 3.58 3.95
CA THR A 397 25.37 2.90 3.58
C THR A 397 24.33 3.10 4.68
N VAL A 398 23.22 3.75 4.37
CA VAL A 398 22.11 4.05 5.27
C VAL A 398 20.95 3.10 5.01
N THR A 399 20.46 2.46 6.08
CA THR A 399 19.33 1.52 6.01
C THR A 399 18.30 1.81 7.10
N ASP A 400 17.05 1.42 6.86
CA ASP A 400 15.98 1.42 7.85
C ASP A 400 16.12 0.23 8.83
N LEU A 401 15.18 0.11 9.77
CA LEU A 401 15.20 -0.95 10.79
C LEU A 401 15.12 -2.38 10.19
N PHE A 402 14.58 -2.52 8.98
CA PHE A 402 14.42 -3.79 8.29
C PHE A 402 15.56 -4.07 7.29
N GLY A 403 16.55 -3.18 7.21
CA GLY A 403 17.70 -3.30 6.32
C GLY A 403 17.43 -2.81 4.89
N ASN A 404 16.32 -2.12 4.63
CA ASN A 404 16.07 -1.53 3.31
C ASN A 404 16.93 -0.26 3.14
N PRO A 405 17.54 -0.05 1.96
CA PRO A 405 18.31 1.16 1.69
C PRO A 405 17.44 2.41 1.73
N VAL A 406 17.89 3.45 2.43
CA VAL A 406 17.18 4.74 2.50
C VAL A 406 17.85 5.76 1.59
N SER A 407 17.18 6.10 0.50
CA SER A 407 17.62 7.10 -0.49
C SER A 407 17.26 8.52 -0.07
N GLY A 408 18.03 9.51 -0.53
CA GLY A 408 17.74 10.93 -0.33
C GLY A 408 18.13 11.49 1.04
N VAL A 409 18.87 10.73 1.86
CA VAL A 409 19.32 11.16 3.20
C VAL A 409 20.67 11.85 3.08
N THR A 410 20.83 13.02 3.69
CA THR A 410 22.13 13.71 3.76
C THR A 410 23.00 13.02 4.79
N VAL A 411 24.14 12.46 4.37
CA VAL A 411 25.18 11.96 5.27
C VAL A 411 26.26 13.02 5.42
N ARG A 412 26.65 13.31 6.65
CA ARG A 412 27.76 14.23 6.97
C ARG A 412 28.95 13.43 7.45
N PHE A 413 30.12 13.79 6.94
CA PHE A 413 31.38 13.14 7.23
C PHE A 413 32.32 14.13 7.92
N SER A 414 33.06 13.64 8.90
CA SER A 414 34.16 14.34 9.55
C SER A 414 35.33 13.40 9.73
N VAL A 415 36.54 13.92 9.51
CA VAL A 415 37.80 13.22 9.71
C VAL A 415 38.51 13.89 10.89
N GLY A 416 38.76 13.11 11.93
CA GLY A 416 39.38 13.55 13.16
C GLY A 416 38.68 12.96 14.40
N PRO A 417 39.37 12.90 15.55
CA PRO A 417 40.78 13.28 15.74
C PRO A 417 41.73 12.28 15.05
N SER A 418 42.90 12.78 14.66
CA SER A 418 43.99 11.96 14.11
C SER A 418 45.10 11.76 15.15
N VAL A 419 45.78 10.61 15.11
CA VAL A 419 46.88 10.31 16.02
C VAL A 419 48.08 9.72 15.25
N PRO A 420 49.21 10.45 15.11
CA PRO A 420 49.35 11.91 15.28
C PRO A 420 48.56 12.69 14.20
N THR A 421 48.63 14.03 14.19
CA THR A 421 47.93 14.87 13.21
C THR A 421 48.37 14.56 11.77
N THR A 422 47.41 14.30 10.88
CA THR A 422 47.66 13.90 9.48
C THR A 422 47.34 15.00 8.46
N PHE A 423 46.62 16.05 8.87
CA PHE A 423 46.05 17.12 8.03
C PHE A 423 45.15 16.58 6.89
N PRO A 424 43.98 16.02 7.23
CA PRO A 424 43.04 15.54 6.22
C PRO A 424 42.46 16.69 5.39
N SER A 425 42.38 16.50 4.07
CA SER A 425 41.89 17.51 3.12
C SER A 425 40.94 16.90 2.07
N PRO A 426 39.66 17.31 2.03
CA PRO A 426 38.99 18.09 3.09
C PRO A 426 38.85 17.27 4.39
N SER A 427 38.76 17.93 5.55
CA SER A 427 38.56 17.28 6.86
C SER A 427 37.09 16.99 7.18
N SER A 428 36.17 17.43 6.32
CA SER A 428 34.73 17.18 6.46
C SER A 428 34.05 17.30 5.10
N GLY A 429 32.87 16.72 4.97
CA GLY A 429 32.05 16.85 3.78
C GLY A 429 30.64 16.30 3.98
N SER A 430 29.85 16.27 2.92
CA SER A 430 28.52 15.67 2.93
C SER A 430 28.18 15.05 1.59
N GLY A 431 27.33 14.05 1.59
CA GLY A 431 26.76 13.45 0.38
C GLY A 431 25.34 12.97 0.64
N THR A 432 24.48 13.02 -0.38
CA THR A 432 23.12 12.49 -0.30
C THR A 432 23.11 11.03 -0.74
N THR A 433 22.40 10.17 -0.02
CA THR A 433 22.31 8.75 -0.36
C THR A 433 21.59 8.52 -1.69
N ASP A 434 22.12 7.62 -2.50
CA ASP A 434 21.51 7.18 -3.76
C ASP A 434 20.40 6.13 -3.54
N ALA A 435 19.90 5.53 -4.63
CA ALA A 435 18.88 4.49 -4.57
C ALA A 435 19.30 3.22 -3.80
N ASN A 436 20.61 2.99 -3.62
CA ASN A 436 21.17 1.92 -2.81
C ASN A 436 21.45 2.35 -1.36
N GLY A 437 21.02 3.55 -0.98
CA GLY A 437 21.27 4.12 0.34
C GLY A 437 22.72 4.55 0.54
N GLN A 438 23.47 4.81 -0.54
CA GLN A 438 24.92 5.04 -0.47
C GLN A 438 25.31 6.50 -0.70
N ALA A 439 26.19 7.03 0.15
CA ALA A 439 26.86 8.31 -0.03
C ALA A 439 28.38 8.13 0.13
N THR A 440 29.18 8.75 -0.75
CA THR A 440 30.64 8.59 -0.76
C THR A 440 31.34 9.90 -0.42
N PHE A 441 32.39 9.82 0.39
CA PHE A 441 33.26 10.92 0.75
C PHE A 441 34.71 10.54 0.53
N CYS A 442 35.50 11.42 -0.09
CA CYS A 442 36.91 11.20 -0.38
C CYS A 442 37.78 12.33 0.18
N TYR A 443 38.97 11.97 0.67
CA TYR A 443 39.94 12.92 1.19
C TYR A 443 41.37 12.35 1.07
N THR A 444 42.37 13.22 1.25
CA THR A 444 43.79 12.86 1.34
C THR A 444 44.36 13.31 2.69
N ALA A 445 45.56 12.84 3.05
CA ALA A 445 46.30 13.36 4.20
C ALA A 445 47.76 13.66 3.85
N SER A 446 48.36 14.62 4.55
CA SER A 446 49.69 15.15 4.25
C SER A 446 50.81 14.53 5.11
N LEU A 447 50.47 14.01 6.29
CA LEU A 447 51.38 13.33 7.21
C LEU A 447 50.94 11.90 7.53
N PRO A 448 51.89 10.99 7.84
CA PRO A 448 51.58 9.66 8.38
C PRO A 448 50.85 9.73 9.72
N GLY A 449 49.95 8.77 9.96
CA GLY A 449 49.17 8.68 11.20
C GLY A 449 47.86 7.93 10.99
N VAL A 450 47.02 7.88 12.01
CA VAL A 450 45.70 7.23 11.93
C VAL A 450 44.61 8.30 12.06
N ASP A 451 43.70 8.33 11.09
CA ASP A 451 42.48 9.12 11.15
C ASP A 451 41.31 8.30 11.67
N ARG A 452 40.49 8.91 12.54
CA ARG A 452 39.13 8.46 12.80
C ARG A 452 38.18 9.16 11.85
N ILE A 453 37.35 8.41 11.16
CA ILE A 453 36.32 8.92 10.27
C ILE A 453 34.99 8.67 10.95
N HIS A 454 34.21 9.73 11.14
CA HIS A 454 32.89 9.67 11.72
C HIS A 454 31.88 10.19 10.70
N ALA A 455 30.73 9.53 10.60
CA ALA A 455 29.62 10.00 9.80
C ALA A 455 28.28 9.75 10.48
N PHE A 456 27.34 10.67 10.25
CA PHE A 456 25.95 10.54 10.71
C PHE A 456 24.98 10.87 9.57
N ALA A 457 23.81 10.24 9.60
CA ALA A 457 22.72 10.57 8.69
C ALA A 457 21.89 11.73 9.27
N ASP A 458 21.96 12.90 8.66
CA ASP A 458 21.29 14.15 9.05
C ASP A 458 19.81 14.09 8.61
N VAL A 459 18.98 13.40 9.39
CA VAL A 459 17.60 13.03 9.05
C VAL A 459 16.70 14.27 8.99
N ASN A 460 16.99 15.27 9.81
CA ASN A 460 16.21 16.51 9.91
C ASN A 460 16.85 17.70 9.16
N ASN A 461 17.99 17.49 8.49
CA ASN A 461 18.78 18.52 7.80
C ASN A 461 19.20 19.69 8.72
N SER A 462 19.42 19.44 10.01
CA SER A 462 19.84 20.47 10.97
C SER A 462 21.30 20.87 10.82
N GLY A 463 22.11 20.01 10.19
CA GLY A 463 23.55 20.22 10.12
C GLY A 463 24.34 19.67 11.32
N ARG A 464 23.66 19.07 12.30
CA ARG A 464 24.25 18.60 13.57
C ARG A 464 23.80 17.18 13.84
N GLU A 465 24.67 16.41 14.49
CA GLU A 465 24.34 15.07 14.96
C GLU A 465 23.35 15.19 16.13
N ASP A 466 22.15 14.64 15.95
CA ASP A 466 21.09 14.63 16.94
C ASP A 466 20.89 13.25 17.59
N PRO A 467 20.43 13.16 18.86
CA PRO A 467 20.13 11.89 19.49
C PRO A 467 19.12 11.05 18.69
N GLY A 468 19.53 9.85 18.29
CA GLY A 468 18.71 8.92 17.51
C GLY A 468 19.02 8.91 16.01
N GLU A 469 19.87 9.81 15.52
CA GLU A 469 20.40 9.70 14.17
C GLU A 469 21.40 8.54 14.05
N PRO A 470 21.35 7.75 12.97
CA PRO A 470 22.27 6.65 12.81
C PRO A 470 23.67 7.16 12.44
N VAL A 471 24.66 6.67 13.19
CA VAL A 471 26.08 7.00 13.01
C VAL A 471 26.89 5.80 12.55
N GLY A 472 28.08 6.05 12.03
CA GLY A 472 29.04 5.02 11.66
C GLY A 472 30.46 5.56 11.66
N ASP A 473 31.40 4.71 12.08
CA ASP A 473 32.81 5.03 12.20
C ASP A 473 33.68 4.13 11.32
N ALA A 474 34.82 4.66 10.88
CA ALA A 474 35.88 3.94 10.20
C ALA A 474 37.25 4.50 10.61
N GLU A 475 38.33 3.76 10.37
CA GLU A 475 39.69 4.25 10.58
C GLU A 475 40.53 4.14 9.31
N LYS A 476 41.37 5.16 9.09
CA LYS A 476 42.32 5.18 7.98
C LYS A 476 43.74 5.35 8.49
N THR A 477 44.61 4.40 8.17
CA THR A 477 46.06 4.52 8.43
C THR A 477 46.76 5.11 7.21
N TRP A 478 47.56 6.14 7.44
CA TRP A 478 48.47 6.74 6.47
C TRP A 478 49.91 6.37 6.80
N ILE A 479 50.57 5.71 5.86
CA ILE A 479 51.99 5.36 5.96
C ILE A 479 52.83 6.23 5.03
N PRO A 480 54.14 6.42 5.32
CA PRO A 480 55.04 7.01 4.35
C PRO A 480 55.04 6.24 3.02
N PRO A 481 55.34 6.91 1.89
CA PRO A 481 55.56 6.21 0.63
C PRO A 481 56.83 5.35 0.70
N ALA A 482 56.95 4.36 -0.19
CA ALA A 482 58.20 3.60 -0.33
C ALA A 482 59.34 4.52 -0.75
N SER A 483 60.53 4.32 -0.20
CA SER A 483 61.69 5.13 -0.52
C SER A 483 62.15 4.92 -1.97
N THR A 484 62.63 5.97 -2.64
CA THR A 484 63.19 5.84 -3.98
C THR A 484 64.63 5.32 -3.89
N ALA A 485 64.89 4.08 -4.29
CA ALA A 485 66.24 3.49 -4.22
C ALA A 485 67.30 4.42 -4.84
N LEU A 486 68.44 4.52 -4.16
CA LEU A 486 69.59 5.35 -4.52
C LEU A 486 69.33 6.88 -4.52
N CYS A 487 68.16 7.35 -4.10
CA CYS A 487 67.87 8.78 -3.92
C CYS A 487 68.73 9.35 -2.79
N GLU A 488 69.42 10.45 -3.05
CA GLU A 488 70.21 11.17 -2.07
C GLU A 488 69.85 12.66 -2.12
N VAL A 489 69.47 13.19 -0.96
CA VAL A 489 69.18 14.61 -0.73
C VAL A 489 70.25 15.13 0.23
N THR A 490 70.96 16.17 -0.19
CA THR A 490 72.00 16.81 0.64
C THR A 490 71.75 18.30 0.74
N ILE A 491 71.97 18.86 1.94
CA ILE A 491 71.91 20.30 2.18
C ILE A 491 73.33 20.78 2.48
N THR A 492 73.94 21.47 1.52
CA THR A 492 75.34 21.91 1.59
C THR A 492 75.42 23.31 2.18
N ASP A 493 76.38 23.54 3.09
CA ASP A 493 76.60 24.81 3.83
C ASP A 493 75.42 25.28 4.69
N GLY A 494 74.49 24.37 5.00
CA GLY A 494 73.20 24.69 5.63
C GLY A 494 72.30 25.52 4.71
N GLY A 495 71.12 25.89 5.18
CA GLY A 495 70.22 26.78 4.43
C GLY A 495 69.34 27.64 5.31
N TRP A 496 68.69 28.64 4.73
CA TRP A 496 67.68 29.43 5.43
C TRP A 496 66.53 29.89 4.54
N ILE A 497 65.35 30.02 5.14
CA ILE A 497 64.12 30.56 4.53
C ILE A 497 63.50 31.61 5.46
N ILE A 498 62.55 32.40 4.93
CA ILE A 498 61.57 33.12 5.74
C ILE A 498 60.29 32.28 5.75
N ALA A 499 59.94 31.73 6.90
CA ALA A 499 58.78 30.84 7.04
C ALA A 499 57.45 31.63 6.99
N ASN A 500 56.32 30.90 6.94
CA ASN A 500 54.98 31.49 6.88
C ASN A 500 54.67 32.42 8.07
N ASN A 501 55.18 32.10 9.25
CA ASN A 501 55.09 32.91 10.47
C ASN A 501 55.98 34.18 10.42
N LYS A 502 56.72 34.40 9.33
CA LYS A 502 57.66 35.51 9.08
C LYS A 502 58.98 35.42 9.84
N ASP A 503 59.20 34.33 10.56
CA ASP A 503 60.47 34.10 11.23
C ASP A 503 61.51 33.61 10.23
N ARG A 504 62.77 33.95 10.50
CA ARG A 504 63.89 33.34 9.77
C ARG A 504 64.08 31.95 10.34
N ALA A 505 64.12 30.94 9.47
CA ALA A 505 64.43 29.58 9.87
C ALA A 505 65.69 29.08 9.19
N ASN A 506 66.51 28.35 9.94
CA ASN A 506 67.72 27.69 9.45
C ASN A 506 67.47 26.19 9.38
N PHE A 507 68.06 25.52 8.40
CA PHE A 507 67.93 24.07 8.27
C PHE A 507 69.22 23.46 7.71
N GLY A 508 69.36 22.15 7.88
CA GLY A 508 70.49 21.39 7.37
C GLY A 508 70.25 19.89 7.47
N GLY A 509 71.15 19.11 6.88
CA GLY A 509 71.07 17.66 6.95
C GLY A 509 71.21 16.95 5.61
N ASN A 510 70.94 15.65 5.63
CA ASN A 510 70.95 14.77 4.48
C ASN A 510 69.97 13.60 4.65
N ALA A 511 69.58 12.99 3.54
CA ALA A 511 68.84 11.75 3.50
C ALA A 511 69.33 10.93 2.31
N LYS A 512 69.72 9.68 2.56
CA LYS A 512 70.28 8.76 1.56
C LYS A 512 69.53 7.44 1.61
N VAL A 513 69.00 7.02 0.48
CA VAL A 513 68.33 5.74 0.30
C VAL A 513 69.31 4.74 -0.32
N LEU A 514 69.50 3.60 0.35
CA LEU A 514 70.37 2.50 -0.10
C LEU A 514 69.67 1.65 -1.20
N PRO A 515 70.41 0.74 -1.88
CA PRO A 515 69.81 -0.14 -2.89
C PRO A 515 68.67 -1.04 -2.37
N ASP A 516 68.64 -1.32 -1.06
CA ASP A 516 67.61 -2.11 -0.39
C ASP A 516 66.46 -1.25 0.18
N GLU A 517 66.35 0.02 -0.27
CA GLU A 517 65.36 1.01 0.14
C GLU A 517 65.44 1.47 1.61
N THR A 518 66.43 0.99 2.37
CA THR A 518 66.71 1.52 3.70
C THR A 518 67.19 2.96 3.60
N VAL A 519 66.69 3.83 4.48
CA VAL A 519 67.04 5.25 4.49
C VAL A 519 67.93 5.58 5.70
N GLN A 520 68.93 6.42 5.47
CA GLN A 520 69.85 6.92 6.48
C GLN A 520 70.03 8.42 6.32
N GLY A 521 70.38 9.12 7.40
CA GLY A 521 70.61 10.56 7.38
C GLY A 521 70.02 11.23 8.61
N GLN A 522 70.19 12.54 8.69
CA GLN A 522 69.64 13.38 9.74
C GLN A 522 69.21 14.73 9.19
N GLN A 523 68.23 15.36 9.84
CA GLN A 523 67.68 16.66 9.51
C GLN A 523 67.65 17.53 10.76
N GLU A 524 68.00 18.81 10.59
CA GLU A 524 67.90 19.86 11.60
C GLU A 524 67.07 21.01 11.02
N TYR A 525 66.15 21.54 11.82
CA TYR A 525 65.39 22.75 11.49
C TYR A 525 65.22 23.63 12.74
N GLN A 526 65.71 24.86 12.67
CA GLN A 526 65.64 25.85 13.73
C GLN A 526 64.81 27.05 13.26
N ASP A 527 63.63 27.23 13.83
CA ASP A 527 62.91 28.50 13.76
C ASP A 527 63.51 29.46 14.80
N GLN A 528 63.97 30.63 14.37
CA GLN A 528 64.64 31.61 15.24
C GLN A 528 63.65 32.44 16.08
N GLY A 529 62.35 32.37 15.79
CA GLY A 529 61.36 33.26 16.38
C GLY A 529 61.40 34.68 15.79
N PRO A 530 60.68 35.63 16.40
CA PRO A 530 60.02 35.52 17.71
C PRO A 530 58.62 34.90 17.70
N ALA A 531 58.01 34.63 16.54
CA ALA A 531 56.62 34.16 16.51
C ALA A 531 56.47 32.76 17.12
N GLN A 532 57.36 31.83 16.74
CA GLN A 532 57.38 30.48 17.32
C GLN A 532 58.79 29.85 17.25
N PRO A 533 59.73 30.27 18.12
CA PRO A 533 61.06 29.68 18.14
C PRO A 533 60.99 28.20 18.53
N MET A 534 61.69 27.35 17.79
CA MET A 534 61.76 25.90 18.07
C MET A 534 63.00 25.29 17.40
N ASN A 535 63.54 24.24 18.01
CA ASN A 535 64.53 23.38 17.37
C ASN A 535 63.97 21.98 17.09
N VAL A 536 63.89 21.60 15.82
CA VAL A 536 63.46 20.28 15.37
C VAL A 536 64.67 19.47 14.97
N HIS A 537 64.94 18.41 15.73
CA HIS A 537 66.03 17.48 15.47
C HIS A 537 65.48 16.10 15.13
N SER A 538 65.79 15.59 13.93
CA SER A 538 65.32 14.26 13.52
C SER A 538 65.92 13.17 14.40
N THR A 539 65.09 12.26 14.89
CA THR A 539 65.50 11.03 15.57
C THR A 539 65.50 9.83 14.64
N GLU A 540 64.68 9.88 13.59
CA GLU A 540 64.51 8.79 12.61
C GLU A 540 64.08 9.38 11.26
N ILE A 541 64.70 8.94 10.16
CA ILE A 541 64.15 9.13 8.81
C ILE A 541 63.42 7.83 8.44
N THR A 542 62.14 7.92 8.13
CA THR A 542 61.30 6.75 7.85
C THR A 542 61.14 6.48 6.35
N ALA A 543 61.20 7.51 5.51
CA ALA A 543 61.17 7.37 4.06
C ALA A 543 61.78 8.58 3.36
N THR A 544 62.31 8.39 2.15
CA THR A 544 62.71 9.50 1.26
C THR A 544 62.37 9.16 -0.18
N THR A 545 61.59 10.03 -0.83
CA THR A 545 61.18 9.88 -2.24
C THR A 545 61.77 10.98 -3.09
N CYS A 546 62.30 10.64 -4.26
CA CYS A 546 62.75 11.57 -5.29
C CYS A 546 61.81 11.51 -6.50
N SER A 547 61.58 12.63 -7.18
CA SER A 547 60.98 12.63 -8.52
C SER A 547 61.94 12.03 -9.55
N ASP A 548 61.40 11.54 -10.67
CA ASP A 548 62.20 10.90 -11.73
C ASP A 548 63.21 11.85 -12.38
N ASP A 549 62.87 13.14 -12.46
CA ASP A 549 63.74 14.21 -12.97
C ASP A 549 64.72 14.75 -11.91
N LEU A 550 64.65 14.22 -10.67
CA LEU A 550 65.46 14.61 -9.53
C LEU A 550 65.36 16.12 -9.18
N THR A 551 64.23 16.76 -9.49
CA THR A 551 64.00 18.16 -9.13
C THR A 551 63.22 18.33 -7.83
N MET A 552 62.62 17.27 -7.30
CA MET A 552 61.82 17.30 -6.07
C MET A 552 62.10 16.08 -5.20
N ALA A 553 62.09 16.28 -3.88
CA ALA A 553 62.13 15.17 -2.94
C ALA A 553 61.28 15.44 -1.70
N SER A 554 60.76 14.36 -1.10
CA SER A 554 60.05 14.40 0.17
C SER A 554 60.75 13.48 1.17
N ILE A 555 60.98 13.98 2.38
CA ILE A 555 61.64 13.26 3.47
C ILE A 555 60.64 13.16 4.62
N PHE A 556 60.37 11.94 5.07
CA PHE A 556 59.46 11.66 6.18
C PHE A 556 60.26 11.13 7.37
N GLY A 557 59.87 11.49 8.58
CA GLY A 557 60.55 11.00 9.76
C GLY A 557 59.87 11.36 11.06
N LYS A 558 60.60 11.08 12.15
CA LYS A 558 60.27 11.52 13.51
C LYS A 558 61.37 12.43 14.04
N ALA A 559 60.97 13.38 14.87
CA ALA A 559 61.87 14.35 15.47
C ALA A 559 61.51 14.64 16.92
N THR A 560 62.47 15.16 17.68
CA THR A 560 62.21 15.89 18.92
C THR A 560 62.07 17.37 18.61
N ILE A 561 61.21 18.07 19.35
CA ILE A 561 61.15 19.54 19.36
C ILE A 561 61.74 20.02 20.68
N ASP A 562 62.76 20.87 20.63
CA ASP A 562 63.55 21.34 21.77
C ASP A 562 64.06 20.20 22.67
N GLY A 563 64.41 19.07 22.03
CA GLY A 563 64.90 17.86 22.70
C GLY A 563 63.83 17.02 23.38
N ALA A 564 62.54 17.33 23.20
CA ALA A 564 61.41 16.61 23.80
C ALA A 564 60.46 16.01 22.76
N GLY A 565 59.72 14.98 23.18
CA GLY A 565 58.64 14.37 22.39
C GLY A 565 59.10 13.51 21.21
N SER A 566 58.13 13.00 20.46
CA SER A 566 58.34 12.30 19.20
C SER A 566 57.27 12.80 18.23
N HIS A 567 57.68 13.65 17.31
CA HIS A 567 56.84 14.37 16.37
C HIS A 567 57.06 13.87 14.96
N VAL A 568 55.98 13.56 14.25
CA VAL A 568 56.05 13.23 12.83
C VAL A 568 56.30 14.49 12.02
N PHE A 569 57.23 14.41 11.08
CA PHE A 569 57.50 15.49 10.13
C PHE A 569 57.49 14.99 8.69
N ARG A 570 57.25 15.94 7.79
CA ARG A 570 57.53 15.85 6.36
C ARG A 570 58.29 17.08 5.93
N ILE A 571 59.39 16.89 5.21
CA ILE A 571 60.13 17.93 4.51
C ILE A 571 59.90 17.74 3.02
N ASP A 572 59.59 18.82 2.32
CA ASP A 572 59.54 18.87 0.86
C ASP A 572 60.60 19.83 0.34
N VAL A 573 61.45 19.36 -0.56
CA VAL A 573 62.50 20.17 -1.18
C VAL A 573 62.37 20.19 -2.69
N ARG A 574 62.86 21.27 -3.30
CA ARG A 574 63.05 21.38 -4.75
C ARG A 574 64.48 21.79 -5.05
N ASP A 575 65.11 21.11 -5.99
CA ASP A 575 66.41 21.43 -6.57
C ASP A 575 66.17 22.14 -7.91
N GLY A 576 66.47 23.44 -7.94
CA GLY A 576 66.29 24.30 -9.09
C GLY A 576 67.56 24.46 -9.94
N GLY A 577 68.58 23.63 -9.71
CA GLY A 577 69.85 23.63 -10.41
C GLY A 577 71.03 24.11 -9.54
N SER A 578 72.20 24.23 -10.16
CA SER A 578 73.45 24.49 -9.43
C SER A 578 73.46 25.84 -8.69
N GLY A 579 73.71 25.81 -7.38
CA GLY A 579 74.04 27.01 -6.60
C GLY A 579 72.91 27.55 -5.71
N GLY A 580 71.80 26.83 -5.56
CA GLY A 580 70.83 27.02 -4.49
C GLY A 580 69.84 28.16 -4.64
N SER A 581 70.07 29.11 -5.56
CA SER A 581 69.23 30.30 -5.71
C SER A 581 67.81 30.03 -6.21
N ASN A 582 67.58 28.85 -6.81
CA ASN A 582 66.28 28.42 -7.33
C ASN A 582 65.67 27.29 -6.50
N ASP A 583 66.30 26.94 -5.38
CA ASP A 583 65.86 25.83 -4.55
C ASP A 583 64.75 26.27 -3.60
N ASN A 584 63.94 25.29 -3.17
CA ASN A 584 62.90 25.52 -2.18
C ASN A 584 62.99 24.50 -1.06
N TYR A 585 62.57 24.92 0.13
CA TYR A 585 62.44 24.08 1.32
C TYR A 585 61.11 24.35 2.01
N GLY A 586 60.50 23.30 2.55
CA GLY A 586 59.37 23.40 3.46
C GLY A 586 59.34 22.22 4.42
N ILE A 587 58.96 22.47 5.67
CA ILE A 587 58.73 21.45 6.70
C ILE A 587 57.29 21.57 7.24
N THR A 588 56.66 20.42 7.45
CA THR A 588 55.36 20.27 8.10
C THR A 588 55.50 19.32 9.29
N LEU A 589 54.98 19.72 10.44
CA LEU A 589 55.01 18.95 11.69
C LEU A 589 53.60 18.58 12.13
N ASP A 590 53.46 17.44 12.81
CA ASP A 590 52.20 16.99 13.41
C ASP A 590 51.64 17.93 14.49
N THR A 591 52.42 18.90 14.95
CA THR A 591 52.01 19.93 15.91
C THR A 591 51.10 21.01 15.31
N GLY A 592 50.94 21.04 13.98
CA GLY A 592 50.27 22.15 13.29
C GLY A 592 51.25 23.13 12.64
N TYR A 593 52.54 23.05 12.94
CA TYR A 593 53.53 23.95 12.35
C TYR A 593 53.80 23.62 10.88
N MET A 594 53.74 24.64 10.03
CA MET A 594 54.07 24.57 8.61
C MET A 594 54.92 25.77 8.24
N SER A 595 56.17 25.54 7.87
CA SER A 595 57.03 26.63 7.41
C SER A 595 56.53 27.24 6.09
N GLY A 596 55.76 26.47 5.31
CA GLY A 596 55.46 26.76 3.91
C GLY A 596 56.62 26.40 2.99
N GLN A 597 56.34 26.28 1.69
CA GLN A 597 57.35 26.03 0.66
C GLN A 597 57.92 27.36 0.18
N HIS A 598 59.16 27.67 0.57
CA HIS A 598 59.78 28.97 0.27
C HIS A 598 61.11 28.80 -0.46
N ALA A 599 61.46 29.78 -1.29
CA ALA A 599 62.76 29.85 -1.95
C ALA A 599 63.86 30.07 -0.90
N LEU A 600 65.04 29.49 -1.13
CA LEU A 600 66.15 29.64 -0.19
C LEU A 600 66.69 31.07 -0.22
N GLY A 601 66.93 31.64 0.97
CA GLY A 601 67.70 32.87 1.12
C GLY A 601 69.21 32.65 1.12
N GLY A 602 69.65 31.39 1.20
CA GLY A 602 71.04 30.95 1.13
C GLY A 602 71.14 29.45 1.45
N GLY A 603 72.26 28.83 1.06
CA GLY A 603 72.44 27.38 1.07
C GLY A 603 72.20 26.75 -0.30
N ASN A 604 72.34 25.42 -0.38
CA ASN A 604 72.08 24.66 -1.61
C ASN A 604 71.51 23.27 -1.25
N VAL A 605 70.37 22.92 -1.83
CA VAL A 605 69.82 21.58 -1.82
C VAL A 605 70.34 20.86 -3.08
N THR A 606 70.74 19.62 -2.95
CA THR A 606 71.06 18.79 -4.12
C THR A 606 70.36 17.47 -4.01
N ILE A 607 69.61 17.15 -5.06
CA ILE A 607 68.90 15.88 -5.22
C ILE A 607 69.61 15.11 -6.32
N HIS A 608 70.17 13.95 -5.99
CA HIS A 608 70.90 13.16 -6.96
C HIS A 608 70.74 11.65 -6.74
N LYS A 609 71.20 10.88 -7.73
CA LYS A 609 71.46 9.45 -7.61
C LYS A 609 72.97 9.21 -7.85
N PRO A 610 73.63 8.35 -7.07
CA PRO A 610 75.05 8.01 -7.21
C PRO A 610 75.37 7.23 -8.50
#